data_AF-A0A0D1ITI6-F1
#
_entry.id   AF-A0A0D1ITI6-F1
#
_cell.length_a   1.000
_cell.length_b   1.000
_cell.length_c   1.000
_cell.angle_alpha   90.00
_cell.angle_beta   90.00
_cell.angle_gamma   90.00
#
_symmetry.space_group_name_H-M   'P 1'
#
loop_
_entity.id
_entity.type
_entity.pdbx_description
1 polymer ?
#
loop_
_entity_poly.entity_id
_entity_poly.type
_entity_poly.pdbx_seq_one_letter_code
_entity_poly.pdbx_strand_id
1 'polypeptide(L)'
;MPPNQVLIGLALFLTIFIMAPTFSEINKEALTPLMDNKISLDEAYTKAEEPIKEFMSKHTRQKDLALFMNYAKMDKPESLKDIPLTTMVPAFAISELKTAFQIGFMIFIPFLIIDMVVASVLMSMGMMMLPPVMISLPFKILLFVLVDGWYLIVKSLLQSF
;
A
#
# COMPACT_ATOMS: atom_id res chain seq x y z
N MET A 1 17.75 -5.47 10.57
CA MET A 1 16.41 -5.19 9.99
C MET A 1 15.63 -4.41 11.03
N PRO A 2 14.87 -3.37 10.65
CA PRO A 2 14.06 -2.61 11.61
C PRO A 2 13.02 -3.54 12.28
N PRO A 3 12.67 -3.31 13.56
CA PRO A 3 11.64 -4.07 14.23
C PRO A 3 10.27 -3.92 13.54
N ASN A 4 9.46 -4.98 13.52
CA ASN A 4 8.12 -4.93 12.92
C ASN A 4 7.24 -3.81 13.50
N GLN A 5 7.38 -3.51 14.79
CA GLN A 5 6.66 -2.40 15.44
C GLN A 5 7.01 -1.03 14.84
N VAL A 6 8.29 -0.81 14.50
CA VAL A 6 8.73 0.45 13.87
C VAL A 6 8.15 0.56 12.46
N LEU A 7 8.12 -0.55 11.72
CA LEU A 7 7.50 -0.60 10.38
C LEU A 7 6.00 -0.30 10.43
N ILE A 8 5.28 -0.90 11.39
CA ILE A 8 3.85 -0.65 11.60
C ILE A 8 3.61 0.81 11.98
N GLY A 9 4.43 1.38 12.87
CA GLY A 9 4.33 2.78 13.25
C GLY A 9 4.56 3.72 12.06
N LEU A 10 5.60 3.48 11.26
CA LEU A 10 5.85 4.25 10.03
C LEU A 10 4.69 4.13 9.04
N ALA A 11 4.20 2.92 8.80
CA ALA A 11 3.06 2.68 7.91
C ALA A 11 1.82 3.46 8.37
N LEU A 12 1.51 3.44 9.67
CA LEU A 12 0.37 4.18 10.23
C LEU A 12 0.52 5.71 10.03
N PHE A 13 1.69 6.27 10.28
CA PHE A 13 1.93 7.70 10.04
C PHE A 13 1.81 8.08 8.56
N LEU A 14 2.33 7.24 7.67
CA LEU A 14 2.17 7.45 6.22
C LEU A 14 0.70 7.34 5.80
N THR A 15 -0.06 6.39 6.35
CA THR A 15 -1.50 6.28 6.11
C THR A 15 -2.22 7.54 6.53
N ILE A 16 -1.98 8.05 7.74
CA ILE A 16 -2.60 9.30 8.21
C ILE A 16 -2.23 10.48 7.31
N PHE A 17 -0.97 10.56 6.89
CA PHE A 17 -0.49 11.63 6.01
C PHE A 17 -1.15 11.59 4.63
N ILE A 18 -1.22 10.41 4.00
CA ILE A 18 -1.83 10.20 2.68
C ILE A 18 -3.35 10.42 2.75
N MET A 19 -4.00 9.95 3.82
CA MET A 19 -5.45 10.04 4.02
C MET A 19 -5.91 11.38 4.62
N ALA A 20 -4.99 12.29 4.93
CA ALA A 20 -5.32 13.61 5.50
C ALA A 20 -6.44 14.37 4.74
N PRO A 21 -6.43 14.48 3.39
CA PRO A 21 -7.53 15.12 2.66
C PRO A 21 -8.87 14.40 2.84
N THR A 22 -8.89 13.06 2.76
CA THR A 22 -10.10 12.25 2.96
C THR A 22 -10.65 12.42 4.38
N PHE A 23 -9.78 12.38 5.39
CA PHE A 23 -10.21 12.61 6.78
C PHE A 23 -10.72 14.03 7.01
N SER A 24 -10.12 15.03 6.35
CA SER A 24 -10.61 16.41 6.42
C SER A 24 -12.01 16.55 5.83
N GLU A 25 -12.28 15.86 4.72
CA GLU A 25 -13.61 15.86 4.07
C GLU A 25 -14.66 15.17 4.94
N ILE A 26 -14.35 13.96 5.46
CA ILE A 26 -15.20 13.25 6.42
C ILE A 26 -15.49 14.14 7.64
N ASN A 27 -14.48 14.87 8.13
CA ASN A 27 -14.66 15.72 9.29
C ASN A 27 -15.65 16.87 9.02
N LYS A 28 -15.55 17.48 7.83
CA LYS A 28 -16.37 18.62 7.42
C LYS A 28 -17.81 18.21 7.05
N GLU A 29 -17.96 17.11 6.33
CA GLU A 29 -19.24 16.65 5.76
C GLU A 29 -20.05 15.79 6.75
N ALA A 30 -19.39 15.04 7.64
CA ALA A 30 -20.04 14.05 8.50
C ALA A 30 -19.82 14.30 10.01
N LEU A 31 -18.58 14.35 10.50
CA LEU A 31 -18.33 14.44 11.96
C LEU A 31 -18.79 15.75 12.58
N THR A 32 -18.40 16.90 12.01
CA THR A 32 -18.76 18.21 12.57
C THR A 32 -20.29 18.41 12.57
N PRO A 33 -21.01 18.15 11.46
CA PRO A 33 -22.47 18.28 11.45
C PRO A 33 -23.16 17.29 12.40
N LEU A 34 -22.63 16.07 12.59
CA LEU A 34 -23.17 15.11 13.55
C LEU A 34 -23.00 15.60 15.00
N MET A 35 -21.82 16.11 15.35
CA MET A 35 -21.55 16.69 16.68
C MET A 35 -22.41 17.93 16.97
N ASP A 36 -22.70 18.71 15.94
CA ASP A 36 -23.61 19.85 16.01
C ASP A 36 -25.11 19.45 16.02
N ASN A 37 -25.43 18.15 16.00
CA ASN A 37 -26.78 17.61 15.88
C ASN A 37 -27.55 18.11 14.64
N LYS A 38 -26.83 18.47 13.56
CA LYS A 38 -27.43 18.93 12.29
C LYS A 38 -27.87 17.79 11.38
N ILE A 39 -27.27 16.62 11.54
CA ILE A 39 -27.58 15.41 10.78
C ILE A 39 -27.72 14.21 11.72
N SER A 40 -28.44 13.18 11.28
CA SER A 40 -28.51 11.91 12.01
C SER A 40 -27.23 11.07 11.82
N LEU A 41 -27.06 10.05 12.65
CA LEU A 41 -25.95 9.11 12.53
C LEU A 41 -25.96 8.35 11.20
N ASP A 42 -27.16 7.98 10.70
CA ASP A 42 -27.30 7.32 9.40
C ASP A 42 -26.88 8.24 8.24
N GLU A 43 -27.29 9.51 8.28
CA GLU A 43 -26.89 10.47 7.26
C GLU A 43 -25.38 10.78 7.32
N ALA A 44 -24.82 10.87 8.53
CA ALA A 44 -23.38 11.02 8.72
C ALA A 44 -22.60 9.83 8.17
N TYR A 45 -23.11 8.61 8.34
CA TYR A 45 -22.50 7.40 7.78
C TYR A 45 -22.47 7.45 6.25
N THR A 46 -23.60 7.78 5.61
CA THR A 46 -23.65 7.90 4.14
C THR A 46 -22.70 8.98 3.62
N LYS A 47 -22.63 10.15 4.28
CA LYS A 47 -21.71 11.23 3.90
C LYS A 47 -20.23 10.87 4.12
N ALA A 48 -19.91 10.13 5.18
CA ALA A 48 -18.55 9.68 5.46
C ALA A 48 -18.08 8.59 4.49
N GLU A 49 -19.00 7.76 3.98
CA GLU A 49 -18.72 6.69 3.04
C GLU A 49 -18.28 7.22 1.65
N GLU A 50 -18.83 8.35 1.20
CA GLU A 50 -18.52 8.95 -0.10
C GLU A 50 -17.03 9.24 -0.34
N PRO A 51 -16.32 10.03 0.50
CA PRO A 51 -14.90 10.32 0.29
C PRO A 51 -14.02 9.08 0.39
N ILE A 52 -14.39 8.09 1.23
CA ILE A 52 -13.67 6.82 1.35
C ILE A 52 -13.82 6.01 0.05
N LYS A 53 -15.05 5.91 -0.49
CA LYS A 53 -15.30 5.26 -1.78
C LYS A 53 -14.56 5.96 -2.90
N GLU A 54 -14.54 7.28 -2.92
CA GLU A 54 -13.81 8.04 -3.93
C GLU A 54 -12.31 7.74 -3.87
N PHE A 55 -11.71 7.77 -2.69
CA PHE A 55 -10.31 7.39 -2.49
C PHE A 55 -10.05 5.96 -3.01
N MET A 56 -10.80 4.96 -2.53
CA MET A 56 -10.62 3.57 -2.96
C MET A 56 -10.80 3.41 -4.47
N SER A 57 -11.75 4.13 -5.08
CA SER A 57 -12.01 4.02 -6.52
C SER A 57 -10.84 4.49 -7.39
N LYS A 58 -10.09 5.50 -6.94
CA LYS A 58 -8.91 6.02 -7.65
C LYS A 58 -7.75 5.00 -7.69
N HIS A 59 -7.68 4.13 -6.68
CA HIS A 59 -6.61 3.14 -6.53
C HIS A 59 -7.05 1.71 -6.86
N THR A 60 -8.35 1.48 -7.06
CA THR A 60 -8.88 0.17 -7.45
C THR A 60 -8.82 0.00 -8.96
N ARG A 61 -8.27 -1.13 -9.42
CA ARG A 61 -8.25 -1.46 -10.85
C ARG A 61 -9.64 -1.88 -11.30
N GLN A 62 -10.11 -1.34 -12.42
CA GLN A 62 -11.43 -1.67 -12.98
C GLN A 62 -11.65 -3.17 -13.17
N LYS A 63 -10.60 -3.91 -13.55
CA LYS A 63 -10.66 -5.38 -13.70
C LYS A 63 -10.93 -6.09 -12.37
N ASP A 64 -10.32 -5.63 -11.29
CA ASP A 64 -10.45 -6.24 -9.97
C ASP A 64 -11.83 -5.91 -9.38
N LEU A 65 -12.30 -4.68 -9.56
CA LEU A 65 -13.67 -4.28 -9.19
C LEU A 65 -14.73 -5.09 -9.97
N ALA A 66 -14.56 -5.22 -11.29
CA ALA A 66 -15.47 -6.00 -12.13
C ALA A 66 -15.56 -7.47 -11.69
N LEU A 67 -14.46 -8.06 -11.20
CA LEU A 67 -14.46 -9.43 -10.68
C LEU A 67 -15.45 -9.60 -9.52
N PHE A 68 -15.36 -8.72 -8.52
CA PHE A 68 -16.25 -8.80 -7.35
C PHE A 68 -17.69 -8.42 -7.68
N MET A 69 -17.90 -7.46 -8.58
CA MET A 69 -19.25 -7.13 -9.06
C MET A 69 -19.92 -8.29 -9.79
N ASN A 70 -19.18 -8.96 -10.68
CA ASN A 70 -19.68 -10.13 -11.40
C ASN A 70 -19.99 -11.29 -10.43
N TYR A 71 -19.14 -11.49 -9.42
CA TYR A 71 -19.37 -12.50 -8.40
C TYR A 71 -20.62 -12.21 -7.55
N ALA A 72 -20.83 -10.94 -7.20
CA ALA A 72 -22.02 -10.46 -6.49
C ALA A 72 -23.28 -10.41 -7.38
N LYS A 73 -23.16 -10.74 -8.68
CA LYS A 73 -24.23 -10.62 -9.70
C LYS A 73 -24.90 -9.24 -9.69
N MET A 74 -24.10 -8.20 -9.48
CA MET A 74 -24.59 -6.84 -9.48
C MET A 74 -24.88 -6.36 -10.90
N ASP A 75 -25.94 -5.57 -11.05
CA ASP A 75 -26.16 -4.78 -12.26
C ASP A 75 -25.07 -3.72 -12.42
N LYS A 76 -24.90 -3.22 -13.64
CA LYS A 76 -23.91 -2.19 -13.93
C LYS A 76 -24.29 -0.90 -13.16
N PRO A 77 -23.45 -0.43 -12.22
CA PRO A 77 -23.72 0.77 -11.45
C PRO A 77 -23.59 1.99 -12.35
N GLU A 78 -24.45 2.98 -12.12
CA GLU A 78 -24.42 4.24 -12.84
C GLU A 78 -23.41 5.21 -12.22
N SER A 79 -23.17 5.10 -10.91
CA SER A 79 -22.22 5.90 -10.17
C SER A 79 -21.40 5.10 -9.15
N LEU A 80 -20.34 5.72 -8.64
CA LEU A 80 -19.52 5.18 -7.54
C LEU A 80 -20.33 4.97 -6.24
N LYS A 81 -21.43 5.71 -6.05
CA LYS A 81 -22.26 5.61 -4.84
C LYS A 81 -23.01 4.29 -4.78
N ASP A 82 -23.38 3.76 -5.94
CA ASP A 82 -24.17 2.53 -6.09
C ASP A 82 -23.35 1.27 -5.80
N ILE A 83 -22.03 1.41 -5.66
CA ILE A 83 -21.13 0.30 -5.34
C ILE A 83 -21.07 0.13 -3.82
N PRO A 84 -21.52 -1.01 -3.26
CA PRO A 84 -21.42 -1.26 -1.83
C PRO A 84 -19.96 -1.37 -1.37
N LEU A 85 -19.68 -0.92 -0.15
CA LEU A 85 -18.35 -1.11 0.47
C LEU A 85 -17.95 -2.59 0.55
N THR A 86 -18.92 -3.50 0.72
CA THR A 86 -18.69 -4.95 0.73
C THR A 86 -18.08 -5.48 -0.57
N THR A 87 -18.26 -4.77 -1.69
CA THR A 87 -17.65 -5.06 -3.00
C THR A 87 -16.39 -4.22 -3.22
N MET A 88 -16.43 -2.93 -2.87
CA MET A 88 -15.31 -2.00 -3.10
C MET A 88 -14.08 -2.33 -2.24
N VAL A 89 -14.26 -2.64 -0.96
CA VAL A 89 -13.16 -2.92 -0.03
C VAL A 89 -12.31 -4.12 -0.46
N PRO A 90 -12.87 -5.30 -0.77
CA PRO A 90 -12.05 -6.43 -1.22
C PRO A 90 -11.43 -6.19 -2.60
N ALA A 91 -12.10 -5.45 -3.50
CA ALA A 91 -11.54 -5.05 -4.79
C ALA A 91 -10.33 -4.12 -4.63
N PHE A 92 -10.43 -3.11 -3.77
CA PHE A 92 -9.32 -2.24 -3.40
C PHE A 92 -8.17 -3.03 -2.78
N ALA A 93 -8.46 -3.90 -1.81
CA ALA A 93 -7.45 -4.69 -1.12
C ALA A 93 -6.63 -5.58 -2.09
N ILE A 94 -7.27 -6.25 -3.05
CA ILE A 94 -6.53 -7.08 -4.02
C ILE A 94 -5.72 -6.22 -5.02
N SER A 95 -6.26 -5.08 -5.44
CA SER A 95 -5.55 -4.11 -6.29
C SER A 95 -4.29 -3.59 -5.59
N GLU A 96 -4.40 -3.23 -4.32
CA GLU A 96 -3.28 -2.75 -3.50
C GLU A 96 -2.27 -3.84 -3.19
N LEU A 97 -2.71 -5.05 -2.87
CA LEU A 97 -1.78 -6.19 -2.71
C LEU A 97 -0.96 -6.40 -3.97
N LYS A 98 -1.59 -6.36 -5.15
CA LYS A 98 -0.89 -6.50 -6.42
C LYS A 98 0.14 -5.38 -6.62
N THR A 99 -0.23 -4.14 -6.36
CA THR A 99 0.69 -2.99 -6.44
C THR A 99 1.84 -3.13 -5.45
N ALA A 100 1.57 -3.55 -4.20
CA ALA A 100 2.57 -3.80 -3.18
C ALA A 100 3.56 -4.91 -3.59
N PHE A 101 3.07 -6.01 -4.18
CA PHE A 101 3.93 -7.06 -4.74
C PHE A 101 4.80 -6.55 -5.89
N GLN A 102 4.27 -5.70 -6.77
CA GLN A 102 5.04 -5.10 -7.87
C GLN A 102 6.17 -4.21 -7.34
N ILE A 103 5.86 -3.33 -6.38
CA ILE A 103 6.86 -2.46 -5.73
C ILE A 103 7.90 -3.30 -4.98
N GLY A 104 7.45 -4.28 -4.19
CA GLY A 104 8.33 -5.19 -3.45
C GLY A 104 9.28 -5.96 -4.37
N PHE A 105 8.78 -6.45 -5.51
CA PHE A 105 9.61 -7.12 -6.51
C PHE A 105 10.66 -6.17 -7.11
N MET A 106 10.28 -4.95 -7.49
CA MET A 106 11.23 -3.95 -8.03
C MET A 106 12.33 -3.60 -7.03
N ILE A 107 11.99 -3.45 -5.74
CA ILE A 107 12.95 -3.20 -4.66
C ILE A 107 13.88 -4.40 -4.46
N PHE A 108 13.37 -5.62 -4.66
CA PHE A 108 14.13 -6.86 -4.41
C PHE A 108 15.22 -7.14 -5.46
N ILE A 109 14.99 -6.76 -6.72
CA ILE A 109 15.92 -7.00 -7.85
C ILE A 109 17.38 -6.60 -7.56
N PRO A 110 17.72 -5.38 -7.12
CA PRO A 110 19.11 -5.00 -6.89
C PRO A 110 19.78 -5.85 -5.80
N PHE A 111 19.05 -6.28 -4.77
CA PHE A 111 19.59 -7.13 -3.71
C PHE A 111 19.83 -8.56 -4.19
N LEU A 112 18.96 -9.08 -5.06
CA LEU A 112 19.14 -10.39 -5.69
C LEU A 112 20.39 -10.40 -6.58
N ILE A 113 20.66 -9.31 -7.32
CA ILE A 113 21.90 -9.18 -8.11
C ILE A 113 23.13 -9.25 -7.19
N ILE A 114 23.12 -8.54 -6.05
CA ILE A 114 24.21 -8.62 -5.06
C ILE A 114 24.40 -10.07 -4.58
N ASP A 115 23.32 -10.77 -4.23
CA ASP A 115 23.41 -12.15 -3.77
C ASP A 115 24.04 -13.08 -4.82
N MET A 116 23.62 -12.96 -6.07
CA MET A 116 24.14 -13.78 -7.17
C MET A 116 25.62 -13.49 -7.44
N VAL A 117 26.03 -12.21 -7.40
CA VAL A 117 27.44 -11.80 -7.60
C VAL A 117 28.32 -12.27 -6.45
N VAL A 118 27.89 -12.08 -5.20
CA VAL A 118 28.65 -12.53 -4.03
C VAL A 118 28.79 -14.05 -4.03
N ALA A 119 27.72 -14.78 -4.32
CA ALA A 119 27.76 -16.24 -4.40
C ALA A 119 28.72 -16.73 -5.49
N SER A 120 28.69 -16.13 -6.69
CA SER A 120 29.58 -16.55 -7.79
C SER A 120 31.05 -16.30 -7.48
N VAL A 121 31.38 -15.18 -6.81
CA VAL A 121 32.76 -14.87 -6.38
C VAL A 121 33.24 -15.84 -5.29
N LEU A 122 32.41 -16.13 -4.28
CA LEU A 122 32.77 -17.08 -3.21
C LEU A 122 32.99 -18.50 -3.71
N MET A 123 32.13 -18.97 -4.63
CA MET A 123 32.30 -20.26 -5.28
C MET A 123 33.59 -20.29 -6.11
N SER A 124 33.92 -19.20 -6.81
CA SER A 124 35.15 -19.09 -7.59
C SER A 124 36.42 -19.12 -6.73
N MET A 125 36.34 -18.65 -5.48
CA MET A 125 37.44 -18.74 -4.50
C MET A 125 37.56 -20.11 -3.81
N GLY A 126 36.67 -21.06 -4.12
CA GLY A 126 36.63 -22.38 -3.48
C GLY A 126 36.03 -22.37 -2.07
N MET A 127 35.45 -21.26 -1.60
CA MET A 127 34.87 -21.13 -0.27
C MET A 127 33.42 -21.62 -0.23
N MET A 128 33.21 -22.91 -0.52
CA MET A 128 31.87 -23.52 -0.59
C MET A 128 31.13 -23.58 0.75
N MET A 129 31.86 -23.52 1.87
CA MET A 129 31.30 -23.72 3.22
C MET A 129 30.83 -22.42 3.89
N LEU A 130 31.16 -21.25 3.32
CA LEU A 130 30.71 -19.97 3.86
C LEU A 130 29.35 -19.61 3.26
N PRO A 131 28.31 -19.36 4.07
CA PRO A 131 27.00 -18.95 3.56
C PRO A 131 27.12 -17.60 2.83
N PRO A 132 26.81 -17.51 1.52
CA PRO A 132 26.96 -16.26 0.76
C PRO A 132 26.16 -15.09 1.34
N VAL A 133 25.03 -15.39 2.00
CA VAL A 133 24.15 -14.40 2.64
C VAL A 133 24.86 -13.62 3.75
N MET A 134 25.76 -14.24 4.50
CA MET A 134 26.49 -13.52 5.56
C MET A 134 27.45 -12.49 4.98
N ILE A 135 28.04 -12.80 3.82
CA ILE A 135 28.96 -11.90 3.12
C ILE A 135 28.18 -10.83 2.34
N SER A 136 27.03 -11.17 1.75
CA SER A 136 26.25 -10.22 0.95
C SER A 136 25.51 -9.18 1.80
N LEU A 137 25.13 -9.51 3.03
CA LEU A 137 24.39 -8.61 3.94
C LEU A 137 25.04 -7.21 4.11
N PRO A 138 26.33 -7.06 4.45
CA PRO A 138 26.94 -5.73 4.56
C PRO A 138 26.92 -4.95 3.24
N PHE A 139 27.10 -5.59 2.09
CA PHE A 139 26.99 -4.92 0.78
C PHE A 139 25.58 -4.44 0.50
N LYS A 140 24.55 -5.22 0.86
CA LYS A 140 23.15 -4.80 0.73
C LYS A 140 22.85 -3.59 1.59
N ILE A 141 23.29 -3.60 2.86
CA ILE A 141 23.10 -2.47 3.77
C ILE A 141 23.82 -1.23 3.24
N LEU A 142 25.07 -1.39 2.78
CA LEU A 142 25.85 -0.31 2.19
C LEU A 142 25.15 0.28 0.97
N LEU A 143 24.73 -0.55 0.00
CA LEU A 143 24.00 -0.10 -1.17
C LEU A 143 22.73 0.67 -0.76
N PHE A 144 21.95 0.09 0.15
CA PHE A 144 20.69 0.68 0.59
C PHE A 144 20.87 2.05 1.26
N VAL A 145 21.94 2.23 2.05
CA VAL A 145 22.26 3.54 2.65
C VAL A 145 22.81 4.51 1.61
N LEU A 146 23.69 4.07 0.71
CA LEU A 146 24.32 4.92 -0.31
C LEU A 146 23.32 5.53 -1.29
N VAL A 147 22.25 4.80 -1.62
CA VAL A 147 21.20 5.29 -2.53
C VAL A 147 20.07 6.03 -1.81
N ASP A 148 20.18 6.22 -0.50
CA ASP A 148 19.10 6.73 0.35
C ASP A 148 17.80 5.93 0.17
N GLY A 149 17.89 4.61 0.37
CA GLY A 149 16.83 3.67 0.07
C GLY A 149 15.54 3.93 0.83
N TRP A 150 15.61 4.43 2.07
CA TRP A 150 14.41 4.80 2.83
C TRP A 150 13.67 5.97 2.18
N TYR A 151 14.38 7.01 1.77
CA TYR A 151 13.78 8.14 1.04
C TYR A 151 13.13 7.67 -0.26
N LEU A 152 13.80 6.82 -1.04
CA LEU A 152 13.26 6.30 -2.30
C LEU A 152 11.98 5.47 -2.08
N ILE A 153 11.96 4.60 -1.07
CA ILE A 153 10.77 3.78 -0.74
C ILE A 153 9.61 4.69 -0.33
N VAL A 154 9.84 5.61 0.61
CA VAL A 154 8.79 6.51 1.10
C VAL A 154 8.27 7.39 -0.04
N LYS A 155 9.17 7.96 -0.85
CA LYS A 155 8.80 8.76 -2.03
C LYS A 155 7.97 7.95 -3.03
N SER A 156 8.38 6.72 -3.33
CA SER A 156 7.64 5.86 -4.26
C SER A 156 6.24 5.51 -3.74
N LEU A 157 6.09 5.31 -2.42
CA LEU A 157 4.78 5.10 -1.81
C LEU A 157 3.92 6.37 -1.92
N LEU A 158 4.46 7.54 -1.58
CA LEU A 158 3.74 8.81 -1.67
C LEU A 158 3.33 9.17 -3.10
N GLN A 159 4.10 8.76 -4.11
CA GLN A 159 3.76 8.98 -5.52
C GLN A 159 2.76 7.95 -6.08
N SER A 160 2.57 6.83 -5.38
CA SER A 160 1.63 5.78 -5.77
C SER A 160 0.18 6.11 -5.36
N PHE A 161 0.02 7.03 -4.40
CA PHE A 161 -1.27 7.48 -3.87
C PHE A 161 -1.56 8.93 -4.27
#